data_AF-A0A7X6DU96-F1
#
_entry.id   AF-A0A7X6DU96-F1
#
_cell.length_a   1.000
_cell.length_b   1.000
_cell.length_c   1.000
_cell.angle_alpha   90.00
_cell.angle_beta   90.00
_cell.angle_gamma   90.00
#
_symmetry.space_group_name_H-M   'P 1'
#
loop_
_entity.id
_entity.type
_entity.pdbx_description
1 polymer ?
#
loop_
_entity_poly.entity_id
_entity_poly.type
_entity_poly.pdbx_seq_one_letter_code
_entity_poly.pdbx_strand_id
1 'polypeptide(L)'
;MNGSWRSAAGETVILVAHGAGDDETDARWLVAMNRQIGQLQSDPHCKKLRALLAATVREDWPEKREKAVAQLKEKIEEWKQSGRVVLISHRLRGAGPYRGLLEKAGLKEGEDYQMNRAAFAPHPVLTRWLQRGIERKIRAMSNQISSMVADREASEKE
;
A
#
# COMPACT_ATOMS: atom_id res chain seq x y z
N MET A 1 19.70 13.59 0.45
CA MET A 1 19.41 12.82 -0.79
C MET A 1 18.68 13.77 -1.75
N ASN A 2 19.37 14.27 -2.76
CA ASN A 2 18.81 15.18 -3.76
C ASN A 2 18.13 14.35 -4.86
N GLY A 3 16.87 14.00 -4.65
CA GLY A 3 16.02 13.43 -5.69
C GLY A 3 15.39 14.56 -6.49
N SER A 4 15.87 14.80 -7.71
CA SER A 4 15.16 15.63 -8.69
C SER A 4 13.81 14.97 -9.00
N TRP A 5 12.74 15.38 -8.32
CA TRP A 5 11.37 15.01 -8.65
C TRP A 5 11.01 15.61 -10.02
N ARG A 6 11.37 14.90 -11.09
CA ARG A 6 10.85 15.19 -12.44
C ARG A 6 9.32 15.04 -12.41
N SER A 7 8.63 15.76 -13.30
CA SER A 7 7.16 15.86 -13.35
C SER A 7 6.45 14.52 -13.15
N ALA A 8 5.58 14.43 -12.14
CA ALA A 8 4.78 13.24 -11.80
C ALA A 8 3.75 12.85 -12.88
N ALA A 9 3.48 13.73 -13.85
CA ALA A 9 2.47 13.58 -14.91
C ALA A 9 2.66 12.33 -15.78
N GLY A 10 3.89 11.79 -15.87
CA GLY A 10 4.20 10.58 -16.63
C GLY A 10 4.37 9.31 -15.79
N GLU A 11 4.13 9.37 -14.47
CA GLU A 11 4.42 8.26 -13.58
C GLU A 11 3.17 7.39 -13.31
N THR A 12 3.29 6.09 -13.56
CA THR A 12 2.33 5.08 -13.09
C THR A 12 2.88 4.42 -11.84
N VAL A 13 2.09 4.43 -10.77
CA VAL A 13 2.41 3.77 -9.51
C VAL A 13 1.62 2.47 -9.39
N ILE A 14 2.30 1.36 -9.11
CA ILE A 14 1.67 0.06 -8.86
C ILE A 14 1.95 -0.34 -7.42
N LEU A 15 0.90 -0.47 -6.61
CA LEU A 15 0.96 -1.06 -5.28
C LEU A 15 0.98 -2.58 -5.44
N VAL A 16 2.07 -3.22 -5.05
CA VAL A 16 2.25 -4.68 -5.21
C VAL A 16 2.18 -5.35 -3.85
N ALA A 17 1.23 -6.26 -3.67
CA ALA A 17 1.02 -7.01 -2.44
C ALA A 17 1.37 -8.50 -2.59
N HIS A 18 1.47 -9.18 -1.44
CA HIS A 18 1.67 -10.63 -1.37
C HIS A 18 0.56 -11.39 -2.11
N GLY A 19 -0.71 -11.02 -1.89
CA GLY A 19 -1.86 -11.77 -2.39
C GLY A 19 -2.20 -13.00 -1.56
N ALA A 20 -3.11 -13.82 -2.06
CA ALA A 20 -3.57 -15.04 -1.39
C ALA A 20 -3.63 -16.25 -2.33
N GLY A 21 -3.65 -17.47 -1.78
CA GLY A 21 -3.75 -18.70 -2.56
C GLY A 21 -5.14 -18.97 -3.08
N ASP A 22 -6.14 -18.58 -2.31
CA ASP A 22 -7.55 -18.61 -2.71
C ASP A 22 -7.91 -17.39 -3.56
N ASP A 23 -8.66 -17.59 -4.63
CA ASP A 23 -9.00 -16.54 -5.61
C ASP A 23 -9.97 -15.51 -5.01
N GLU A 24 -10.92 -15.94 -4.17
CA GLU A 24 -11.85 -15.01 -3.53
C GLU A 24 -11.12 -14.11 -2.53
N THR A 25 -10.22 -14.70 -1.74
CA THR A 25 -9.39 -13.98 -0.78
C THR A 25 -8.45 -13.01 -1.49
N ASP A 26 -7.83 -13.40 -2.61
CA ASP A 26 -6.99 -12.52 -3.42
C ASP A 26 -7.79 -11.35 -4.01
N ALA A 27 -9.02 -11.61 -4.47
CA ALA A 27 -9.93 -10.56 -4.93
C ALA A 27 -10.29 -9.58 -3.80
N ARG A 28 -10.56 -10.06 -2.58
CA ARG A 28 -10.80 -9.19 -1.42
C ARG A 28 -9.58 -8.32 -1.10
N TRP A 29 -8.36 -8.85 -1.23
CA TRP A 29 -7.13 -8.05 -1.10
C TRP A 29 -7.08 -6.92 -2.12
N LEU A 30 -7.33 -7.22 -3.39
CA LEU A 30 -7.35 -6.21 -4.46
C LEU A 30 -8.44 -5.16 -4.24
N VAL A 31 -9.63 -5.56 -3.79
CA VAL A 31 -10.72 -4.61 -3.43
C VAL A 31 -10.28 -3.66 -2.33
N ALA A 32 -9.66 -4.18 -1.26
CA ALA A 32 -9.17 -3.35 -0.16
C ALA A 32 -8.08 -2.36 -0.62
N MET A 33 -7.14 -2.81 -1.45
CA MET A 33 -6.09 -1.96 -2.04
C MET A 33 -6.68 -0.90 -2.97
N ASN A 34 -7.65 -1.25 -3.80
CA ASN A 34 -8.30 -0.30 -4.72
C ASN A 34 -9.10 0.76 -3.96
N ARG A 35 -9.72 0.41 -2.82
CA ARG A 35 -10.36 1.41 -1.94
C ARG A 35 -9.33 2.42 -1.41
N GLN A 36 -8.13 1.98 -1.05
CA GLN A 36 -7.05 2.87 -0.60
C GLN A 36 -6.55 3.75 -1.75
N ILE A 37 -6.41 3.18 -2.96
CA ILE A 37 -6.07 3.94 -4.17
C ILE A 37 -7.11 5.04 -4.45
N GLY A 38 -8.41 4.73 -4.33
CA GLY A 38 -9.47 5.73 -4.49
C GLY A 38 -9.34 6.90 -3.50
N GLN A 39 -8.90 6.63 -2.27
CA GLN A 39 -8.59 7.69 -1.30
C GLN A 39 -7.36 8.49 -1.71
N LEU A 40 -6.29 7.83 -2.18
CA LEU A 40 -5.08 8.50 -2.66
C LEU A 40 -5.37 9.40 -3.87
N GLN A 41 -6.23 8.97 -4.79
CA GLN A 41 -6.64 9.78 -5.95
C GLN A 41 -7.40 11.06 -5.56
N SER A 42 -7.86 11.20 -4.31
CA SER A 42 -8.39 12.48 -3.82
C SER A 42 -7.29 13.49 -3.47
N ASP A 43 -6.06 13.03 -3.18
CA ASP A 43 -4.91 13.88 -2.85
C ASP A 43 -4.39 14.64 -4.08
N PRO A 44 -4.22 15.97 -4.00
CA PRO A 44 -3.73 16.79 -5.13
C PRO A 44 -2.38 16.37 -5.72
N HIS A 45 -1.50 15.73 -4.94
CA HIS A 45 -0.21 15.24 -5.42
C HIS A 45 -0.40 13.94 -6.21
N CYS A 46 -1.22 13.03 -5.71
CA CYS A 46 -1.51 11.77 -6.38
C CYS A 46 -2.39 11.95 -7.62
N LYS A 47 -3.23 12.99 -7.68
CA LYS A 47 -3.98 13.37 -8.89
C LYS A 47 -3.11 13.69 -10.09
N LYS A 48 -1.84 14.06 -9.86
CA LYS A 48 -0.88 14.33 -10.93
C LYS A 48 -0.25 13.06 -11.50
N LEU A 49 -0.38 11.92 -10.83
CA LEU A 49 0.11 10.65 -11.36
C LEU A 49 -0.76 10.23 -12.55
N ARG A 50 -0.13 9.62 -13.55
CA ARG A 50 -0.85 9.09 -14.72
C ARG A 50 -1.83 8.00 -14.33
N ALA A 51 -1.39 7.09 -13.46
CA ALA A 51 -2.22 6.01 -12.94
C ALA A 51 -1.72 5.51 -11.57
N LEU A 52 -2.67 5.01 -10.77
CA LEU A 52 -2.40 4.24 -9.55
C LEU A 52 -3.14 2.91 -9.67
N LEU A 53 -2.43 1.79 -9.50
CA LEU A 53 -2.98 0.44 -9.70
C LEU A 53 -2.62 -0.47 -8.53
N ALA A 54 -3.49 -1.46 -8.26
CA ALA A 54 -3.21 -2.55 -7.34
C ALA A 54 -2.82 -3.82 -8.12
N ALA A 55 -1.86 -4.58 -7.58
CA ALA A 55 -1.49 -5.90 -8.08
C ALA A 55 -1.08 -6.82 -6.91
N THR A 56 -1.27 -8.12 -7.11
CA THR A 56 -0.75 -9.18 -6.24
C THR A 56 0.25 -10.03 -7.01
N VAL A 57 1.25 -10.61 -6.33
CA VAL A 57 2.18 -11.58 -6.96
C VAL A 57 1.94 -13.01 -6.52
N ARG A 58 1.09 -13.23 -5.51
CA ARG A 58 0.70 -14.55 -4.99
C ARG A 58 1.92 -15.43 -4.71
N GLU A 59 2.91 -14.87 -4.02
CA GLU A 59 4.29 -15.36 -4.01
C GLU A 59 4.49 -16.80 -3.54
N ASP A 60 3.62 -17.30 -2.67
CA ASP A 60 3.71 -18.65 -2.09
C ASP A 60 3.03 -19.73 -2.93
N TRP A 61 2.30 -19.37 -4.00
CA TRP A 61 1.47 -20.30 -4.77
C TRP A 61 1.97 -20.40 -6.22
N PRO A 62 2.85 -21.37 -6.56
CA PRO A 62 3.58 -21.36 -7.84
C PRO A 62 2.73 -21.17 -9.10
N GLU A 63 1.66 -21.93 -9.26
CA GLU A 63 0.78 -21.85 -10.44
C GLU A 63 0.09 -20.48 -10.53
N LYS A 64 -0.40 -19.96 -9.40
CA LYS A 64 -1.06 -18.66 -9.33
C LYS A 64 -0.07 -17.50 -9.46
N ARG A 65 1.13 -17.67 -8.91
CA ARG A 65 2.25 -16.73 -8.97
C ARG A 65 2.68 -16.48 -10.40
N GLU A 66 2.85 -17.54 -11.19
CA GLU A 66 3.26 -17.41 -12.59
C GLU A 66 2.26 -16.54 -13.37
N LYS A 67 0.96 -16.85 -13.24
CA LYS A 67 -0.10 -16.05 -13.86
C LYS A 67 -0.11 -14.61 -13.35
N ALA A 68 -0.01 -14.40 -12.03
CA ALA A 68 -0.04 -13.07 -11.43
C ALA A 68 1.17 -12.21 -11.84
N VAL A 69 2.36 -12.81 -11.89
CA VAL A 69 3.59 -12.15 -12.34
C VAL A 69 3.53 -11.83 -13.84
N ALA A 70 2.98 -12.72 -14.67
CA ALA A 70 2.77 -12.45 -16.10
C ALA A 70 1.82 -11.25 -16.30
N GLN A 71 0.71 -11.20 -15.58
CA GLN A 71 -0.23 -10.05 -15.62
C GLN A 71 0.42 -8.75 -15.14
N LEU A 72 1.24 -8.81 -14.10
CA LEU A 72 2.00 -7.64 -13.63
C LEU A 72 3.03 -7.21 -14.69
N LYS A 73 3.68 -8.16 -15.36
CA LYS A 73 4.62 -7.88 -16.45
C LYS A 73 3.94 -7.17 -17.61
N GLU A 74 2.81 -7.67 -18.10
CA GLU A 74 2.05 -7.05 -19.18
C GLU A 74 1.73 -5.59 -18.86
N LYS A 75 1.28 -5.30 -17.64
CA LYS A 75 1.04 -3.93 -17.17
C LYS A 75 2.31 -3.10 -17.18
N ILE A 76 3.43 -3.60 -16.65
CA ILE A 76 4.69 -2.86 -16.64
C ILE A 76 5.12 -2.53 -18.08
N GLU A 77 5.03 -3.49 -19.00
CA GLU A 77 5.42 -3.28 -20.40
C GLU A 77 4.50 -2.34 -21.17
N GLU A 78 3.20 -2.39 -20.92
CA GLU A 78 2.24 -1.43 -21.46
C GLU A 78 2.57 -0.01 -20.97
N TRP A 79 2.68 0.17 -19.66
CA TRP A 79 2.77 1.50 -19.07
C TRP A 79 4.17 2.11 -19.22
N LYS A 80 5.24 1.32 -19.34
CA LYS A 80 6.60 1.84 -19.55
C LYS A 80 6.75 2.55 -20.90
N GLN A 81 5.93 2.22 -21.90
CA GLN A 81 5.98 2.83 -23.24
C GLN A 81 5.62 4.32 -23.22
N SER A 82 4.77 4.75 -22.28
CA SER A 82 4.28 6.12 -22.22
C SER A 82 4.73 6.87 -20.95
N GLY A 83 5.68 6.33 -20.19
CA GLY A 83 6.13 6.94 -18.95
C GLY A 83 6.84 6.00 -17.99
N ARG A 84 7.18 6.49 -16.79
CA ARG A 84 7.88 5.70 -15.78
C ARG A 84 6.89 4.81 -15.01
N VAL A 85 7.31 3.58 -14.71
CA VAL A 85 6.57 2.69 -13.81
C VAL A 85 7.30 2.57 -12.47
N VAL A 86 6.59 2.85 -11.38
CA VAL A 86 7.11 2.77 -10.00
C VAL A 86 6.30 1.74 -9.22
N LEU A 87 6.97 0.72 -8.71
CA LEU A 87 6.37 -0.29 -7.85
C LEU A 87 6.59 0.10 -6.39
N ILE A 88 5.52 0.10 -5.61
CA ILE A 88 5.60 0.29 -4.16
C ILE A 88 5.14 -1.01 -3.51
N SER A 89 5.99 -1.58 -2.67
CA SER A 89 5.61 -2.76 -1.90
C SER A 89 4.49 -2.41 -0.91
N HIS A 90 3.32 -3.01 -1.10
CA HIS A 90 2.20 -2.96 -0.17
C HIS A 90 2.43 -4.00 0.94
N ARG A 91 3.48 -3.73 1.73
CA ARG A 91 3.89 -4.51 2.89
C ARG A 91 4.16 -3.57 4.04
N LEU A 92 4.14 -4.13 5.24
CA LEU A 92 4.61 -3.39 6.40
C LEU A 92 6.12 -3.15 6.29
N ARG A 93 6.92 -4.15 5.91
CA ARG A 93 8.39 -4.00 5.80
C ARG A 93 8.95 -4.79 4.62
N GLY A 94 9.86 -4.15 3.88
CA GLY A 94 10.61 -4.79 2.79
C GLY A 94 9.75 -5.10 1.56
N ALA A 95 10.39 -5.41 0.43
CA ALA A 95 9.70 -5.80 -0.81
C ALA A 95 9.46 -7.31 -0.97
N GLY A 96 9.97 -8.14 -0.06
CA GLY A 96 9.95 -9.60 -0.28
C GLY A 96 10.68 -10.00 -1.58
N PRO A 97 10.22 -11.05 -2.28
CA PRO A 97 10.87 -11.60 -3.46
C PRO A 97 10.56 -10.85 -4.77
N TYR A 98 9.82 -9.74 -4.74
CA TYR A 98 9.20 -9.13 -5.94
C TYR A 98 10.20 -8.84 -7.06
N ARG A 99 11.38 -8.28 -6.73
CA ARG A 99 12.42 -8.04 -7.73
C ARG A 99 12.85 -9.34 -8.43
N GLY A 100 13.13 -10.38 -7.65
CA GLY A 100 13.57 -11.66 -8.20
C GLY A 100 12.49 -12.35 -9.02
N LEU A 101 11.22 -12.18 -8.68
CA LEU A 101 10.09 -12.68 -9.48
C LEU A 101 9.99 -11.96 -10.84
N LEU A 102 10.13 -10.63 -10.83
CA LEU A 102 10.06 -9.82 -12.06
C LEU A 102 11.30 -10.01 -12.94
N GLU A 103 12.48 -10.17 -12.36
CA GLU A 103 13.72 -10.50 -13.06
C GLU A 103 13.62 -11.84 -13.77
N LYS A 104 13.07 -12.87 -13.11
CA LYS A 104 12.78 -14.17 -13.74
C LYS A 104 11.75 -14.08 -14.87
N ALA A 105 10.85 -13.09 -14.81
CA ALA A 105 9.89 -12.81 -15.87
C ALA A 105 10.50 -11.96 -17.03
N GLY A 106 11.77 -11.58 -16.94
CA GLY A 106 12.48 -10.82 -17.97
C GLY A 106 12.40 -9.31 -17.82
N LEU A 107 12.01 -8.79 -16.64
CA LEU A 107 11.99 -7.35 -16.37
C LEU A 107 13.19 -6.92 -15.54
N LYS A 108 13.82 -5.80 -15.93
CA LYS A 108 14.99 -5.23 -15.29
C LYS A 108 14.66 -3.93 -14.57
N GLU A 109 14.89 -3.92 -13.26
CA GLU A 109 14.77 -2.70 -12.45
C GLU A 109 15.79 -1.65 -12.91
N GLY A 110 15.35 -0.40 -13.04
CA GLY A 110 16.11 0.71 -13.61
C GLY A 110 15.86 0.93 -15.10
N GLU A 111 15.38 -0.07 -15.82
CA GLU A 111 15.01 0.01 -17.24
C GLU A 111 13.49 -0.06 -17.42
N ASP A 112 12.87 -1.13 -16.92
CA ASP A 112 11.43 -1.36 -17.08
C ASP A 112 10.60 -0.73 -15.96
N TYR A 113 11.14 -0.72 -14.75
CA TYR A 113 10.48 -0.18 -13.57
C TYR A 113 11.47 0.28 -12.50
N GLN A 114 11.00 1.09 -11.55
CA GLN A 114 11.70 1.37 -10.29
C GLN A 114 10.91 0.79 -9.12
N MET A 115 11.57 0.38 -8.03
CA MET A 115 10.88 -0.19 -6.87
C MET A 115 11.24 0.53 -5.57
N ASN A 116 10.22 0.98 -4.84
CA ASN A 116 10.38 1.31 -3.42
C ASN A 116 10.38 0.02 -2.60
N ARG A 117 11.56 -0.35 -2.12
CA ARG A 117 11.79 -1.59 -1.37
C ARG A 117 11.63 -1.45 0.15
N ALA A 118 11.53 -0.23 0.67
CA ALA A 118 11.43 0.00 2.10
C ALA A 118 10.07 -0.45 2.66
N ALA A 119 9.03 -0.42 1.82
CA ALA A 119 7.64 -0.57 2.22
C ALA A 119 7.22 0.51 3.24
N PHE A 120 6.17 0.31 4.03
CA PHE A 120 5.58 1.40 4.82
C PHE A 120 6.29 1.70 6.15
N ALA A 121 6.80 0.68 6.85
CA ALA A 121 7.29 0.82 8.23
C ALA A 121 8.47 1.77 8.43
N PRO A 122 9.47 1.81 7.53
CA PRO A 122 10.58 2.75 7.69
C PRO A 122 10.17 4.22 7.53
N HIS A 123 8.96 4.51 7.03
CA HIS A 123 8.53 5.87 6.78
C HIS A 123 7.98 6.53 8.06
N PRO A 124 8.47 7.71 8.47
CA PRO A 124 8.12 8.32 9.75
C PRO A 124 6.64 8.75 9.84
N VAL A 125 5.93 8.84 8.72
CA VAL A 125 4.46 9.03 8.73
C VAL A 125 3.76 7.85 9.41
N LEU A 126 4.23 6.60 9.24
CA LEU A 126 3.59 5.46 9.88
C LEU A 126 3.73 5.54 11.40
N THR A 127 4.93 5.89 11.91
CA THR A 127 5.16 6.14 13.33
C THR A 127 4.22 7.20 13.87
N ARG A 128 4.13 8.36 13.20
CA ARG A 128 3.24 9.45 13.60
C ARG A 128 1.76 9.05 13.54
N TRP A 129 1.37 8.28 12.54
CA TRP A 129 0.00 7.78 12.42
C TRP A 129 -0.36 6.85 13.57
N LEU A 130 0.54 5.92 13.91
CA LEU A 130 0.36 4.98 15.03
C LEU A 130 0.29 5.73 16.37
N GLN A 131 1.22 6.66 16.60
CA GLN A 131 1.24 7.49 17.80
C GLN A 131 -0.08 8.24 17.99
N ARG A 132 -0.56 8.94 16.95
CA ARG A 132 -1.86 9.64 17.01
C ARG A 132 -3.02 8.67 17.25
N GLY A 133 -2.94 7.44 16.74
CA GLY A 133 -3.94 6.39 16.97
C GLY A 133 -4.02 6.00 18.44
N ILE A 134 -2.87 5.75 19.06
CA ILE A 134 -2.75 5.42 20.48
C ILE A 134 -3.28 6.57 21.34
N GLU A 135 -2.83 7.81 21.09
CA GLU A 135 -3.27 9.00 21.83
C GLU A 135 -4.79 9.21 21.75
N ARG A 136 -5.40 9.01 20.57
CA ARG A 136 -6.86 9.09 20.41
C ARG A 136 -7.57 8.03 21.26
N LYS A 137 -7.05 6.79 21.28
CA LYS A 137 -7.68 5.71 22.03
C LYS A 137 -7.56 5.90 23.54
N ILE A 138 -6.40 6.35 24.02
CA ILE A 138 -6.20 6.72 25.43
C ILE A 138 -7.23 7.79 25.84
N ARG A 139 -7.35 8.87 25.06
CA ARG A 139 -8.32 9.93 25.33
C ARG A 139 -9.76 9.42 25.38
N ALA A 140 -10.13 8.57 24.42
CA ALA A 140 -11.48 7.98 24.38
C ALA A 140 -11.75 7.14 25.64
N MET A 141 -10.79 6.34 26.08
CA MET A 141 -10.93 5.52 27.29
C MET A 141 -11.00 6.37 28.55
N SER A 142 -10.16 7.42 28.67
CA SER A 142 -10.23 8.35 29.80
C SER A 142 -11.61 9.01 29.91
N ASN A 143 -12.18 9.46 28.79
CA ASN A 143 -13.51 10.07 28.77
C ASN A 143 -14.60 9.07 29.20
N GLN A 144 -14.51 7.81 28.76
CA GLN A 144 -15.45 6.75 29.18
C GLN A 144 -15.37 6.46 30.68
N ILE A 145 -14.17 6.43 31.26
CA ILE A 145 -14.00 6.22 32.69
C ILE A 145 -14.58 7.40 33.48
N SER A 146 -14.31 8.63 33.06
CA SER A 146 -14.86 9.82 33.71
C SER A 146 -16.39 9.86 33.68
N SER A 147 -17.03 9.45 32.58
CA SER A 147 -18.49 9.37 32.54
C SER A 147 -19.04 8.30 33.48
N MET A 148 -18.42 7.11 33.51
CA MET A 148 -18.85 6.04 34.43
C MET A 148 -18.74 6.41 35.91
N VAL A 149 -17.71 7.18 36.29
CA VAL A 149 -17.54 7.67 37.67
C VAL A 149 -18.62 8.71 38.00
N ALA A 150 -18.88 9.66 37.11
CA ALA A 150 -19.91 10.68 37.31
C ALA A 150 -21.32 10.08 37.41
N ASP A 151 -21.65 9.10 36.57
CA ASP A 151 -22.94 8.40 36.59
C ASP A 151 -23.15 7.65 37.93
N ARG A 152 -22.08 7.05 38.47
CA ARG A 152 -22.12 6.36 39.77
C ARG A 152 -22.34 7.33 40.93
N GLU A 153 -21.60 8.45 40.96
CA GLU A 153 -21.76 9.47 42.01
C GLU A 153 -23.14 10.15 41.99
N ALA A 154 -23.77 10.26 40.82
CA ALA A 154 -25.14 10.75 40.70
C ALA A 154 -26.16 9.75 41.29
N SER A 155 -25.98 8.45 41.02
CA SER A 155 -26.86 7.39 41.53
C SER A 155 -26.76 7.15 43.04
N GLU A 156 -25.63 7.52 43.67
CA GLU A 156 -25.44 7.40 45.12
C GLU A 156 -26.01 8.60 45.92
N LYS A 157 -26.50 9.65 45.22
CA LYS A 157 -27.08 10.87 45.84
C LYS A 157 -28.61 10.95 45.78
N GLU A 158 -29.27 9.99 45.12
CA GLU A 158 -30.73 9.79 45.13
C GLU A 158 -31.14 8.74 46.18
#